data_AF-A0A516Q1P5-F1
#
_entry.id   AF-A0A516Q1P5-F1
#
_cell.length_a   1.000
_cell.length_b   1.000
_cell.length_c   1.000
_cell.angle_alpha   90.00
_cell.angle_beta   90.00
_cell.angle_gamma   90.00
#
_symmetry.space_group_name_H-M   'P 1'
#
loop_
_entity.id
_entity.type
_entity.pdbx_description
1 polymer ?
#
loop_
_entity_poly.entity_id
_entity_poly.type
_entity_poly.pdbx_seq_one_letter_code
_entity_poly.pdbx_strand_id
1 'polypeptide(L)'
;MLGIQGPVVAWQDPWAGAASDAIMRTGTGVLLDSQDGSASPELFLRLLDDLGADFYLHHVMPDLHGQSQMIKDVAAAGLQVVLGNEYGNINGPYTDGTNRYDLPDRAVAEATEAGMLAGVLYDEPEHLQMNAGQYRQDAFLPHFGSTEGRDSAAAERPLVKIISEQVRKLEDAAGVGPGRLPVLAEQVFPVMFHTFARAGMTPCPKVMKESFQPLQLATALGAALQYGRQLWICADLWGPDIGPWFTRAPGFPGHSPAEYAAALRMAYLFGPTHLFTENVDVLARYDGNRFHRTEFGEVWAEFVRDFVPAHPLEWTFRDARPSSVLIHAEDSDFGRGVRPFGDRQRTADERSASIFQAWHLLSRGTIPRHGSCLHIEGFASPRKQLNQVPRPDFPLPSGVPQGDPATTVHPLFHASTNTVVYDETVGLDRLGSPELIMVAGSRLTDQTRQLVRHRAESGATVIIADWLTTPEWSRSRRVGEGRWIVTDQLDGDEAREAADPLLGPADRWTQRFGDTELRFSPGTGDPTALEIEMIKV
;
A
#
# COMPACT_ATOMS: atom_id res chain seq x y z
N MET A 1 4.39 -10.84 11.82
CA MET A 1 4.78 -12.02 11.01
C MET A 1 5.42 -11.53 9.72
N LEU A 2 6.37 -12.30 9.19
CA LEU A 2 7.13 -12.00 7.99
C LEU A 2 6.78 -13.00 6.89
N GLY A 3 6.49 -12.53 5.68
CA GLY A 3 6.05 -13.39 4.59
C GLY A 3 6.73 -13.13 3.27
N ILE A 4 6.56 -14.08 2.36
CA ILE A 4 7.12 -14.03 1.01
C ILE A 4 6.03 -14.40 0.01
N GLN A 5 5.87 -13.57 -1.01
CA GLN A 5 4.98 -13.85 -2.14
C GLN A 5 5.66 -14.74 -3.18
N GLY A 6 4.88 -15.61 -3.81
CA GLY A 6 5.32 -16.60 -4.78
C GLY A 6 5.96 -16.03 -6.06
N PRO A 7 6.56 -16.93 -6.86
CA PRO A 7 7.29 -16.55 -8.06
C PRO A 7 6.35 -16.04 -9.16
N VAL A 8 6.78 -15.07 -9.97
CA VAL A 8 5.99 -14.56 -11.12
C VAL A 8 6.76 -14.53 -12.46
N VAL A 9 8.09 -14.59 -12.40
CA VAL A 9 9.00 -14.47 -13.55
C VAL A 9 10.11 -15.53 -13.51
N ALA A 10 10.68 -15.78 -12.34
CA ALA A 10 11.92 -16.51 -12.16
C ALA A 10 11.79 -17.99 -12.54
N TRP A 11 10.92 -18.74 -11.88
CA TRP A 11 10.67 -20.16 -12.18
C TRP A 11 9.17 -20.43 -12.25
N GLN A 12 8.82 -21.61 -12.76
CA GLN A 12 7.44 -22.10 -12.74
C GLN A 12 6.93 -22.18 -11.31
N ASP A 13 5.62 -22.00 -11.11
CA ASP A 13 5.05 -22.28 -9.80
C ASP A 13 5.38 -23.74 -9.40
N PRO A 14 5.93 -24.01 -8.20
CA PRO A 14 6.41 -25.33 -7.82
C PRO A 14 5.34 -26.44 -7.85
N TRP A 15 4.06 -26.07 -7.75
CA TRP A 15 2.95 -27.01 -7.75
C TRP A 15 2.19 -27.02 -9.08
N ALA A 16 2.15 -25.90 -9.80
CA ALA A 16 1.48 -25.82 -11.10
C ALA A 16 2.38 -26.24 -12.27
N GLY A 17 3.70 -26.12 -12.14
CA GLY A 17 4.66 -26.46 -13.19
C GLY A 17 4.35 -25.74 -14.51
N ALA A 18 4.30 -26.48 -15.61
CA ALA A 18 4.05 -25.92 -16.94
C ALA A 18 2.70 -25.17 -17.07
N ALA A 19 1.72 -25.44 -16.21
CA ALA A 19 0.47 -24.69 -16.21
C ALA A 19 0.68 -23.20 -15.88
N SER A 20 1.69 -22.87 -15.06
CA SER A 20 1.98 -21.47 -14.73
C SER A 20 2.56 -20.68 -15.91
N ASP A 21 3.28 -21.35 -16.82
CA ASP A 21 3.83 -20.71 -18.02
C ASP A 21 2.77 -20.50 -19.12
N ALA A 22 1.62 -21.19 -19.01
CA ALA A 22 0.51 -21.06 -19.95
C ALA A 22 -0.36 -19.81 -19.71
N ILE A 23 -0.09 -19.06 -18.62
CA ILE A 23 -0.85 -17.87 -18.23
C ILE A 23 0.08 -16.66 -18.06
N MET A 24 -0.50 -15.46 -18.13
CA MET A 24 0.24 -14.23 -17.83
C MET A 24 0.40 -14.11 -16.31
N ARG A 25 1.64 -14.17 -15.82
CA ARG A 25 1.94 -14.12 -14.38
C ARG A 25 2.26 -12.73 -13.85
N THR A 26 2.28 -11.72 -14.73
CA THR A 26 2.56 -10.32 -14.37
C THR A 26 1.53 -9.40 -15.02
N GLY A 27 1.26 -8.28 -14.38
CA GLY A 27 0.43 -7.21 -14.93
C GLY A 27 0.95 -6.52 -16.21
N THR A 28 2.01 -7.05 -16.85
CA THR A 28 2.60 -6.48 -18.07
C THR A 28 1.84 -6.84 -19.35
N GLY A 29 0.83 -7.73 -19.28
CA GLY A 29 -0.04 -8.07 -20.39
C GLY A 29 0.59 -8.96 -21.46
N VAL A 30 1.70 -9.64 -21.15
CA VAL A 30 2.32 -10.63 -22.04
C VAL A 30 2.74 -11.88 -21.26
N LEU A 31 2.81 -13.00 -21.96
CA LEU A 31 3.40 -14.23 -21.43
C LEU A 31 4.91 -14.04 -21.23
N LEU A 32 5.40 -14.47 -20.07
CA LEU A 32 6.80 -14.47 -19.72
C LEU A 32 7.21 -15.91 -19.41
N ASP A 33 8.09 -16.46 -20.24
CA ASP A 33 8.72 -17.73 -19.97
C ASP A 33 9.52 -17.65 -18.67
N SER A 34 9.50 -18.73 -17.90
CA SER A 34 10.34 -18.86 -16.70
C SER A 34 11.82 -18.76 -17.07
N GLN A 35 12.58 -17.93 -16.34
CA GLN A 35 13.97 -17.61 -16.63
C GLN A 35 14.98 -18.59 -16.03
N ASP A 36 14.61 -19.23 -14.93
CA ASP A 36 15.37 -20.25 -14.21
C ASP A 36 14.71 -21.63 -14.41
N GLY A 37 15.38 -22.70 -13.97
CA GLY A 37 14.80 -24.04 -13.98
C GLY A 37 13.62 -24.18 -13.02
N SER A 38 12.83 -25.24 -13.18
CA SER A 38 11.72 -25.55 -12.26
C SER A 38 12.23 -26.20 -10.97
N ALA A 39 11.88 -25.61 -9.82
CA ALA A 39 12.14 -26.20 -8.52
C ALA A 39 10.99 -27.12 -8.09
N SER A 40 11.31 -28.19 -7.33
CA SER A 40 10.26 -29.01 -6.71
C SER A 40 9.63 -28.29 -5.51
N PRO A 41 8.39 -28.65 -5.11
CA PRO A 41 7.78 -28.13 -3.89
C PRO A 41 8.69 -28.21 -2.66
N GLU A 42 9.39 -29.32 -2.45
CA GLU A 42 10.25 -29.54 -1.29
C GLU A 42 11.52 -28.67 -1.32
N LEU A 43 12.04 -28.35 -2.51
CA LEU A 43 13.15 -27.40 -2.65
C LEU A 43 12.67 -25.98 -2.39
N PHE A 44 11.48 -25.61 -2.88
CA PHE A 44 10.92 -24.29 -2.68
C PHE A 44 10.54 -24.02 -1.22
N LEU A 45 9.91 -24.98 -0.54
CA LEU A 45 9.59 -24.85 0.88
C LEU A 45 10.86 -24.73 1.75
N ARG A 46 11.94 -25.44 1.38
CA ARG A 46 13.25 -25.24 2.02
C ARG A 46 13.84 -23.86 1.79
N LEU A 47 13.59 -23.25 0.63
CA LEU A 47 13.97 -21.85 0.40
C LEU A 47 13.17 -20.91 1.32
N LEU A 48 11.86 -21.10 1.45
CA LEU A 48 11.04 -20.26 2.33
C LEU A 48 11.47 -20.39 3.80
N ASP A 49 11.79 -21.60 4.26
CA ASP A 49 12.35 -21.85 5.59
C ASP A 49 13.72 -21.18 5.77
N ASP A 50 14.64 -21.30 4.80
CA ASP A 50 15.94 -20.59 4.86
C ASP A 50 15.76 -19.07 4.87
N LEU A 51 14.79 -18.53 4.15
CA LEU A 51 14.46 -17.11 4.20
C LEU A 51 13.71 -16.70 5.47
N GLY A 52 13.36 -17.64 6.35
CA GLY A 52 12.69 -17.36 7.63
C GLY A 52 11.27 -16.80 7.46
N ALA A 53 10.54 -17.28 6.44
CA ALA A 53 9.15 -16.90 6.25
C ALA A 53 8.24 -17.54 7.31
N ASP A 54 7.35 -16.75 7.91
CA ASP A 54 6.25 -17.23 8.74
C ASP A 54 5.01 -17.63 7.91
N PHE A 55 4.86 -17.00 6.74
CA PHE A 55 3.75 -17.26 5.83
C PHE A 55 4.15 -17.13 4.35
N TYR A 56 3.41 -17.85 3.52
CA TYR A 56 3.55 -17.85 2.07
C TYR A 56 2.31 -17.21 1.42
N LEU A 57 2.52 -16.20 0.58
CA LEU A 57 1.45 -15.63 -0.25
C LEU A 57 1.48 -16.31 -1.61
N HIS A 58 0.44 -17.08 -1.90
CA HIS A 58 0.26 -17.81 -3.14
C HIS A 58 -0.82 -17.15 -4.00
N HIS A 59 -0.46 -16.72 -5.21
CA HIS A 59 -1.44 -16.31 -6.20
C HIS A 59 -2.09 -17.54 -6.82
N VAL A 60 -3.39 -17.67 -6.61
CA VAL A 60 -4.14 -18.85 -7.00
C VAL A 60 -4.26 -18.92 -8.52
N MET A 61 -3.85 -20.05 -9.10
CA MET A 61 -4.03 -20.33 -10.52
C MET A 61 -5.52 -20.35 -10.89
N PRO A 62 -5.96 -19.73 -12.00
CA PRO A 62 -7.37 -19.70 -12.38
C PRO A 62 -8.08 -21.06 -12.43
N ASP A 63 -7.37 -22.09 -12.87
CA ASP A 63 -7.85 -23.47 -12.99
C ASP A 63 -7.60 -24.32 -11.73
N LEU A 64 -7.00 -23.73 -10.70
CA LEU A 64 -6.56 -24.34 -9.45
C LEU A 64 -5.53 -25.45 -9.61
N HIS A 65 -4.73 -25.45 -10.69
CA HIS A 65 -3.67 -26.44 -10.84
C HIS A 65 -2.70 -26.41 -9.65
N GLY A 66 -2.45 -27.55 -9.03
CA GLY A 66 -1.55 -27.68 -7.88
C GLY A 66 -2.08 -27.17 -6.53
N GLN A 67 -3.20 -26.43 -6.50
CA GLN A 67 -3.70 -25.71 -5.31
C GLN A 67 -3.83 -26.60 -4.06
N SER A 68 -4.54 -27.74 -4.18
CA SER A 68 -4.78 -28.63 -3.03
C SER A 68 -3.51 -29.30 -2.52
N GLN A 69 -2.54 -29.55 -3.41
CA GLN A 69 -1.24 -30.09 -2.99
C GLN A 69 -0.39 -29.01 -2.31
N MET A 70 -0.41 -27.78 -2.85
CA MET A 70 0.24 -26.62 -2.25
C MET A 70 -0.25 -26.40 -0.81
N ILE A 71 -1.56 -26.39 -0.58
CA ILE A 71 -2.11 -26.22 0.78
C ILE A 71 -1.58 -27.31 1.73
N LYS A 72 -1.55 -28.57 1.29
CA LYS A 72 -1.06 -29.69 2.12
C LYS A 72 0.43 -29.57 2.43
N ASP A 73 1.24 -29.24 1.43
CA ASP A 73 2.71 -29.15 1.61
C ASP A 73 3.09 -27.95 2.49
N VAL A 74 2.44 -26.80 2.27
CA VAL A 74 2.61 -25.59 3.08
C VAL A 74 2.17 -25.84 4.53
N ALA A 75 1.05 -26.53 4.75
CA ALA A 75 0.60 -26.95 6.08
C ALA A 75 1.58 -27.93 6.74
N ALA A 76 2.11 -28.90 6.00
CA ALA A 76 3.11 -29.84 6.49
C ALA A 76 4.44 -29.16 6.85
N ALA A 77 4.78 -28.06 6.17
CA ALA A 77 5.92 -27.21 6.48
C ALA A 77 5.67 -26.24 7.66
N GLY A 78 4.43 -26.17 8.18
CA GLY A 78 4.08 -25.29 9.30
C GLY A 78 3.96 -23.81 8.95
N LEU A 79 3.87 -23.48 7.66
CA LEU A 79 3.73 -22.11 7.15
C LEU A 79 2.27 -21.71 7.01
N GLN A 80 1.90 -20.51 7.43
CA GLN A 80 0.58 -19.98 7.07
C GLN A 80 0.50 -19.66 5.57
N VAL A 81 -0.72 -19.61 5.03
CA VAL A 81 -0.97 -19.28 3.63
C VAL A 81 -1.88 -18.08 3.48
N VAL A 82 -1.53 -17.18 2.56
CA VAL A 82 -2.41 -16.13 2.04
C VAL A 82 -2.76 -16.48 0.60
N LEU A 83 -4.05 -16.51 0.28
CA LEU A 83 -4.52 -16.75 -1.08
C LEU A 83 -4.70 -15.41 -1.80
N GLY A 84 -3.86 -15.14 -2.78
CA GLY A 84 -3.90 -13.95 -3.62
C GLY A 84 -4.61 -14.20 -4.96
N ASN A 85 -5.16 -13.15 -5.57
CA ASN A 85 -5.96 -13.26 -6.78
C ASN A 85 -5.32 -12.66 -8.05
N GLU A 86 -4.03 -12.28 -8.02
CA GLU A 86 -3.35 -11.56 -9.13
C GLU A 86 -3.46 -12.34 -10.45
N TYR A 87 -3.08 -13.62 -10.47
CA TYR A 87 -3.16 -14.44 -11.70
C TYR A 87 -4.57 -14.49 -12.28
N GLY A 88 -5.58 -14.58 -11.41
CA GLY A 88 -6.97 -14.51 -11.82
C GLY A 88 -7.37 -13.13 -12.37
N ASN A 89 -6.95 -12.04 -11.73
CA ASN A 89 -7.24 -10.69 -12.21
C ASN A 89 -6.61 -10.41 -13.59
N ILE A 90 -5.49 -11.06 -13.90
CA ILE A 90 -4.81 -10.91 -15.19
C ILE A 90 -5.45 -11.76 -16.28
N ASN A 91 -5.85 -13.00 -15.95
CA ASN A 91 -6.23 -14.01 -16.96
C ASN A 91 -7.73 -14.35 -16.98
N GLY A 92 -8.49 -13.94 -15.97
CA GLY A 92 -9.84 -14.42 -15.71
C GLY A 92 -9.86 -15.85 -15.14
N PRO A 93 -11.05 -16.47 -15.02
CA PRO A 93 -12.36 -15.94 -15.38
C PRO A 93 -12.77 -14.73 -14.54
N TYR A 94 -13.39 -13.74 -15.19
CA TYR A 94 -13.86 -12.54 -14.50
C TYR A 94 -15.27 -12.74 -13.97
N THR A 95 -15.55 -12.15 -12.81
CA THR A 95 -16.93 -12.04 -12.30
C THR A 95 -17.76 -11.19 -13.25
N ASP A 96 -19.00 -11.61 -13.49
CA ASP A 96 -19.90 -10.92 -14.42
C ASP A 96 -20.05 -9.44 -14.06
N GLY A 97 -19.85 -8.58 -15.06
CA GLY A 97 -19.94 -7.13 -14.91
C GLY A 97 -18.72 -6.45 -14.26
N THR A 98 -17.64 -7.20 -13.97
CA THR A 98 -16.42 -6.65 -13.39
C THR A 98 -15.15 -7.10 -14.16
N ASN A 99 -13.99 -6.60 -13.74
CA ASN A 99 -12.67 -7.14 -14.13
C ASN A 99 -12.02 -8.01 -13.03
N ARG A 100 -12.80 -8.43 -12.03
CA ARG A 100 -12.30 -9.10 -10.82
C ARG A 100 -12.39 -10.62 -10.92
N TYR A 101 -11.31 -11.30 -10.55
CA TYR A 101 -11.37 -12.72 -10.25
C TYR A 101 -11.72 -12.93 -8.77
N ASP A 102 -12.79 -13.68 -8.55
CA ASP A 102 -13.17 -14.16 -7.23
C ASP A 102 -12.44 -15.46 -6.93
N LEU A 103 -11.72 -15.49 -5.81
CA LEU A 103 -11.13 -16.72 -5.32
C LEU A 103 -12.22 -17.78 -5.09
N PRO A 104 -12.04 -19.01 -5.59
CA PRO A 104 -13.06 -20.05 -5.43
C PRO A 104 -13.27 -20.40 -3.96
N ASP A 105 -14.54 -20.44 -3.52
CA ASP A 105 -14.94 -20.76 -2.15
C ASP A 105 -14.27 -22.05 -1.63
N ARG A 106 -14.14 -23.07 -2.49
CA ARG A 106 -13.48 -24.34 -2.15
C ARG A 106 -12.00 -24.19 -1.78
N ALA A 107 -11.27 -23.26 -2.39
CA ALA A 107 -9.85 -23.03 -2.10
C ALA A 107 -9.70 -22.34 -0.73
N VAL A 108 -10.60 -21.39 -0.44
CA VAL A 108 -10.68 -20.70 0.85
C VAL A 108 -11.04 -21.67 1.96
N ALA A 109 -12.05 -22.52 1.74
CA ALA A 109 -12.47 -23.56 2.68
C ALA A 109 -11.33 -24.55 2.94
N GLU A 110 -10.68 -25.07 1.90
CA GLU A 110 -9.58 -26.04 2.03
C GLU A 110 -8.41 -25.48 2.84
N ALA A 111 -7.99 -24.24 2.57
CA ALA A 111 -6.93 -23.58 3.33
C ALA A 111 -7.32 -23.34 4.80
N THR A 112 -8.60 -23.09 5.07
CA THR A 112 -9.11 -22.90 6.43
C THR A 112 -9.21 -24.23 7.19
N GLU A 113 -9.69 -25.30 6.55
CA GLU A 113 -9.76 -26.65 7.11
C GLU A 113 -8.37 -27.21 7.44
N ALA A 114 -7.36 -26.84 6.66
CA ALA A 114 -5.95 -27.15 6.95
C ALA A 114 -5.40 -26.36 8.17
N GLY A 115 -6.12 -25.36 8.67
CA GLY A 115 -5.73 -24.53 9.82
C GLY A 115 -4.67 -23.48 9.51
N MET A 116 -4.38 -23.20 8.23
CA MET A 116 -3.24 -22.38 7.80
C MET A 116 -3.62 -21.04 7.17
N LEU A 117 -4.89 -20.80 6.86
CA LEU A 117 -5.31 -19.57 6.17
C LEU A 117 -5.08 -18.32 7.06
N ALA A 118 -4.10 -17.50 6.69
CA ALA A 118 -3.83 -16.20 7.32
C ALA A 118 -4.69 -15.07 6.74
N GLY A 119 -5.07 -15.17 5.46
CA GLY A 119 -5.87 -14.16 4.80
C GLY A 119 -6.12 -14.43 3.32
N VAL A 120 -6.93 -13.57 2.73
CA VAL A 120 -7.23 -13.51 1.31
C VAL A 120 -6.80 -12.14 0.79
N LEU A 121 -6.05 -12.09 -0.30
CA LEU A 121 -5.55 -10.83 -0.85
C LEU A 121 -6.18 -10.53 -2.21
N TYR A 122 -6.74 -9.32 -2.30
CA TYR A 122 -7.03 -8.67 -3.57
C TYR A 122 -5.84 -7.78 -3.94
N ASP A 123 -5.21 -8.08 -5.07
CA ASP A 123 -4.08 -7.34 -5.62
C ASP A 123 -4.56 -6.06 -6.34
N GLU A 124 -4.01 -4.92 -5.92
CA GLU A 124 -4.26 -3.56 -6.43
C GLU A 124 -5.74 -3.19 -6.68
N PRO A 125 -6.68 -3.45 -5.75
CA PRO A 125 -8.11 -3.32 -6.04
C PRO A 125 -8.57 -1.87 -6.28
N GLU A 126 -7.93 -0.86 -5.69
CA GLU A 126 -8.15 0.55 -6.02
C GLU A 126 -7.69 0.84 -7.44
N HIS A 127 -6.55 0.28 -7.83
CA HIS A 127 -5.98 0.46 -9.15
C HIS A 127 -6.95 -0.13 -10.19
N LEU A 128 -7.44 -1.34 -9.96
CA LEU A 128 -8.37 -2.02 -10.86
C LEU A 128 -9.78 -1.42 -10.84
N GLN A 129 -10.18 -0.75 -9.76
CA GLN A 129 -11.42 0.01 -9.72
C GLN A 129 -11.33 1.30 -10.55
N MET A 130 -10.24 2.07 -10.43
CA MET A 130 -10.08 3.35 -11.11
C MET A 130 -9.59 3.21 -12.56
N ASN A 131 -8.65 2.30 -12.79
CA ASN A 131 -8.03 2.00 -14.08
C ASN A 131 -8.54 0.64 -14.60
N ALA A 132 -9.86 0.49 -14.71
CA ALA A 132 -10.55 -0.74 -15.05
C ALA A 132 -10.08 -1.49 -16.32
N GLY A 133 -9.40 -0.81 -17.25
CA GLY A 133 -8.79 -1.41 -18.44
C GLY A 133 -7.35 -1.92 -18.27
N GLN A 134 -6.84 -1.98 -17.03
CA GLN A 134 -5.43 -2.31 -16.77
C GLN A 134 -5.08 -3.73 -17.22
N TYR A 135 -5.88 -4.74 -16.86
CA TYR A 135 -5.64 -6.13 -17.25
C TYR A 135 -6.60 -6.63 -18.32
N ARG A 136 -7.91 -6.46 -18.07
CA ARG A 136 -8.96 -6.88 -18.99
C ARG A 136 -9.01 -5.96 -20.21
N GLN A 137 -8.66 -6.48 -21.39
CA GLN A 137 -8.57 -5.70 -22.65
C GLN A 137 -9.84 -5.74 -23.50
N ASP A 138 -10.75 -6.71 -23.28
CA ASP A 138 -12.00 -6.87 -24.04
C ASP A 138 -13.13 -5.97 -23.53
N ALA A 139 -13.03 -5.46 -22.30
CA ALA A 139 -14.04 -4.58 -21.70
C ALA A 139 -13.42 -3.65 -20.64
N PHE A 140 -14.00 -2.46 -20.48
CA PHE A 140 -13.65 -1.53 -19.40
C PHE A 140 -14.66 -1.68 -18.27
N LEU A 141 -14.41 -2.60 -17.33
CA LEU A 141 -15.32 -2.93 -16.24
C LEU A 141 -14.63 -2.71 -14.89
N PRO A 142 -15.29 -2.04 -13.94
CA PRO A 142 -14.72 -1.77 -12.62
C PRO A 142 -14.46 -3.06 -11.84
N HIS A 143 -13.58 -2.99 -10.85
CA HIS A 143 -13.22 -4.16 -10.05
C HIS A 143 -14.35 -4.67 -9.15
N PHE A 144 -15.01 -3.77 -8.41
CA PHE A 144 -16.12 -4.17 -7.54
C PHE A 144 -17.47 -3.82 -8.15
N GLY A 145 -17.63 -2.60 -8.64
CA GLY A 145 -18.93 -2.19 -9.18
C GLY A 145 -18.91 -0.83 -9.86
N SER A 146 -19.90 -0.63 -10.73
CA SER A 146 -20.06 0.62 -11.47
C SER A 146 -20.52 1.75 -10.56
N THR A 147 -19.81 2.87 -10.71
CA THR A 147 -20.08 4.17 -10.12
C THR A 147 -20.55 5.18 -11.16
N GLU A 148 -20.78 4.74 -12.41
CA GLU A 148 -21.17 5.60 -13.52
C GLU A 148 -22.36 6.51 -13.18
N GLY A 149 -22.20 7.79 -13.47
CA GLY A 149 -23.23 8.80 -13.27
C GLY A 149 -23.38 9.25 -11.81
N ARG A 150 -22.52 8.80 -10.88
CA ARG A 150 -22.55 9.22 -9.47
C ARG A 150 -21.39 10.16 -9.15
N ASP A 151 -21.63 11.20 -8.36
CA ASP A 151 -20.53 11.96 -7.77
C ASP A 151 -19.79 11.14 -6.71
N SER A 152 -18.61 11.59 -6.26
CA SER A 152 -17.78 10.86 -5.30
C SER A 152 -18.53 10.48 -4.02
N ALA A 153 -19.37 11.38 -3.49
CA ALA A 153 -20.16 11.11 -2.27
C ALA A 153 -21.23 10.02 -2.50
N ALA A 154 -21.89 10.05 -3.65
CA ALA A 154 -22.90 9.05 -4.04
C ALA A 154 -22.27 7.72 -4.51
N ALA A 155 -21.03 7.73 -4.98
CA ALA A 155 -20.29 6.57 -5.46
C ALA A 155 -19.77 5.67 -4.33
N GLU A 156 -19.28 6.28 -3.25
CA GLU A 156 -18.60 5.56 -2.16
C GLU A 156 -19.53 4.54 -1.46
N ARG A 157 -20.74 4.96 -1.05
CA ARG A 157 -21.63 4.10 -0.24
C ARG A 157 -22.05 2.80 -0.95
N PRO A 158 -22.49 2.81 -2.22
CA PRO A 158 -22.75 1.57 -2.96
C PRO A 158 -21.51 0.68 -3.08
N LEU A 159 -20.34 1.28 -3.29
CA LEU A 159 -19.09 0.56 -3.41
C LEU A 159 -18.72 -0.15 -2.11
N VAL A 160 -18.77 0.56 -0.98
CA VAL A 160 -18.58 0.00 0.37
C VAL A 160 -19.51 -1.20 0.61
N LYS A 161 -20.78 -1.09 0.19
CA LYS A 161 -21.76 -2.18 0.35
C LYS A 161 -21.36 -3.42 -0.46
N ILE A 162 -21.00 -3.26 -1.73
CA ILE A 162 -20.58 -4.37 -2.61
C ILE A 162 -19.33 -5.05 -2.05
N ILE A 163 -18.34 -4.27 -1.61
CA ILE A 163 -17.11 -4.81 -1.02
C ILE A 163 -17.43 -5.56 0.29
N SER A 164 -18.30 -5.02 1.14
CA SER A 164 -18.76 -5.68 2.36
C SER A 164 -19.46 -7.01 2.10
N GLU A 165 -20.24 -7.10 1.01
CA GLU A 165 -20.86 -8.34 0.56
C GLU A 165 -19.80 -9.37 0.14
N GLN A 166 -18.76 -8.93 -0.57
CA GLN A 166 -17.65 -9.80 -0.95
C GLN A 166 -16.84 -10.31 0.25
N VAL A 167 -16.53 -9.44 1.21
CA VAL A 167 -15.82 -9.83 2.44
C VAL A 167 -16.62 -10.90 3.20
N ARG A 168 -17.93 -10.68 3.38
CA ARG A 168 -18.79 -11.66 4.04
C ARG A 168 -18.87 -12.99 3.28
N LYS A 169 -18.94 -12.97 1.95
CA LYS A 169 -18.92 -14.19 1.14
C LYS A 169 -17.65 -15.02 1.42
N LEU A 170 -16.49 -14.37 1.51
CA LEU A 170 -15.23 -15.05 1.81
C LEU A 170 -15.18 -15.58 3.26
N GLU A 171 -15.73 -14.84 4.21
CA GLU A 171 -15.88 -15.29 5.60
C GLU A 171 -16.79 -16.52 5.70
N ASP A 172 -17.93 -16.51 4.99
CA ASP A 172 -18.86 -17.63 4.90
C ASP A 172 -18.19 -18.85 4.26
N ALA A 173 -17.40 -18.66 3.19
CA ALA A 173 -16.65 -19.72 2.53
C ALA A 173 -15.55 -20.32 3.43
N ALA A 174 -14.89 -19.49 4.23
CA ALA A 174 -13.94 -19.93 5.25
C ALA A 174 -14.64 -20.58 6.47
N GLY A 175 -15.96 -20.46 6.60
CA GLY A 175 -16.69 -20.93 7.79
C GLY A 175 -16.32 -20.17 9.07
N VAL A 176 -15.88 -18.92 8.95
CA VAL A 176 -15.50 -18.07 10.09
C VAL A 176 -16.53 -16.97 10.33
N GLY A 177 -16.63 -16.50 11.57
CA GLY A 177 -17.55 -15.41 11.91
C GLY A 177 -17.15 -14.07 11.28
N PRO A 178 -18.06 -13.08 11.26
CA PRO A 178 -17.78 -11.75 10.72
C PRO A 178 -16.57 -11.07 11.37
N GLY A 179 -15.75 -10.44 10.54
CA GLY A 179 -14.50 -9.76 10.91
C GLY A 179 -13.36 -10.69 11.32
N ARG A 180 -13.43 -12.01 11.04
CA ARG A 180 -12.42 -12.98 11.48
C ARG A 180 -11.41 -13.36 10.41
N LEU A 181 -11.77 -13.26 9.13
CA LEU A 181 -10.84 -13.47 8.02
C LEU A 181 -10.26 -12.12 7.58
N PRO A 182 -8.93 -11.92 7.64
CA PRO A 182 -8.32 -10.79 6.97
C PRO A 182 -8.52 -10.90 5.45
N VAL A 183 -9.30 -9.97 4.88
CA VAL A 183 -9.42 -9.79 3.43
C VAL A 183 -8.66 -8.52 3.07
N LEU A 184 -7.48 -8.65 2.46
CA LEU A 184 -6.54 -7.57 2.23
C LEU A 184 -6.91 -6.80 0.95
N ALA A 185 -6.80 -5.49 1.03
CA ALA A 185 -6.68 -4.62 -0.14
C ALA A 185 -5.21 -4.21 -0.24
N GLU A 186 -4.48 -4.84 -1.15
CA GLU A 186 -3.08 -4.49 -1.41
C GLU A 186 -2.99 -3.30 -2.35
N GLN A 187 -2.51 -2.15 -1.89
CA GLN A 187 -2.72 -0.88 -2.59
C GLN A 187 -1.41 -0.21 -3.01
N VAL A 188 -1.34 0.19 -4.28
CA VAL A 188 -0.25 0.98 -4.87
C VAL A 188 -0.47 2.48 -4.71
N PHE A 189 -1.73 2.94 -4.71
CA PHE A 189 -2.07 4.36 -4.60
C PHE A 189 -2.60 4.71 -3.21
N PRO A 190 -2.40 5.96 -2.75
CA PRO A 190 -2.78 6.37 -1.40
C PRO A 190 -4.24 6.81 -1.31
N VAL A 191 -5.11 6.06 -1.98
CA VAL A 191 -6.52 6.40 -2.11
C VAL A 191 -7.38 5.18 -1.87
N MET A 192 -8.63 5.39 -1.45
CA MET A 192 -9.61 4.35 -1.13
C MET A 192 -9.25 3.43 0.05
N PHE A 193 -8.17 3.71 0.80
CA PHE A 193 -7.83 2.95 2.02
C PHE A 193 -8.99 2.95 3.01
N HIS A 194 -9.60 4.11 3.26
CA HIS A 194 -10.72 4.23 4.19
C HIS A 194 -11.99 3.61 3.61
N THR A 195 -12.22 3.72 2.30
CA THR A 195 -13.33 3.06 1.61
C THR A 195 -13.28 1.54 1.79
N PHE A 196 -12.11 0.92 1.57
CA PHE A 196 -11.92 -0.51 1.75
C PHE A 196 -11.97 -0.94 3.22
N ALA A 197 -11.32 -0.20 4.12
CA ALA A 197 -11.33 -0.48 5.55
C ALA A 197 -12.73 -0.42 6.17
N ARG A 198 -13.52 0.59 5.77
CA ARG A 198 -14.94 0.73 6.12
C ARG A 198 -15.75 -0.46 5.66
N ALA A 199 -15.43 -1.00 4.48
CA ALA A 199 -16.12 -2.12 3.87
C ALA A 199 -15.74 -3.51 4.42
N GLY A 200 -14.78 -3.62 5.34
CA GLY A 200 -14.37 -4.92 5.87
C GLY A 200 -12.92 -5.28 5.63
N MET A 201 -12.28 -4.67 4.63
CA MET A 201 -10.96 -5.08 4.19
C MET A 201 -9.86 -4.57 5.12
N THR A 202 -8.73 -5.26 5.09
CA THR A 202 -7.50 -4.91 5.79
C THR A 202 -6.62 -4.05 4.86
N PRO A 203 -6.28 -2.81 5.25
CA PRO A 203 -5.30 -1.99 4.53
C PRO A 203 -3.96 -2.71 4.39
N CYS A 204 -3.43 -2.76 3.16
CA CYS A 204 -2.11 -3.31 2.86
C CYS A 204 -1.36 -2.40 1.87
N PRO A 205 -0.80 -1.26 2.32
CA PRO A 205 0.01 -0.40 1.46
C PRO A 205 1.23 -1.15 0.90
N LYS A 206 1.48 -0.97 -0.39
CA LYS A 206 2.76 -1.26 -1.03
C LYS A 206 3.72 -0.10 -0.77
N VAL A 207 4.82 -0.34 -0.05
CA VAL A 207 5.94 0.60 0.10
C VAL A 207 6.94 0.40 -1.03
N MET A 208 7.75 1.41 -1.31
CA MET A 208 8.62 1.52 -2.50
C MET A 208 7.88 1.61 -3.85
N LYS A 209 6.54 1.56 -3.88
CA LYS A 209 5.81 1.59 -5.16
C LYS A 209 5.58 3.01 -5.70
N GLU A 210 4.39 3.27 -6.24
CA GLU A 210 4.08 4.49 -7.00
C GLU A 210 3.77 5.70 -6.09
N SER A 211 3.96 5.62 -4.77
CA SER A 211 3.44 6.60 -3.79
C SER A 211 4.49 7.10 -2.79
N PHE A 212 4.28 8.29 -2.23
CA PHE A 212 5.19 8.87 -1.23
C PHE A 212 5.02 8.17 0.13
N GLN A 213 6.09 7.60 0.70
CA GLN A 213 5.98 6.67 1.84
C GLN A 213 5.28 7.25 3.07
N PRO A 214 5.61 8.48 3.56
CA PRO A 214 4.93 9.03 4.73
C PRO A 214 3.43 9.25 4.50
N LEU A 215 3.05 9.60 3.27
CA LEU A 215 1.65 9.78 2.88
C LEU A 215 0.93 8.43 2.83
N GLN A 216 1.49 7.46 2.08
CA GLN A 216 0.92 6.11 1.92
C GLN A 216 0.71 5.44 3.28
N LEU A 217 1.73 5.46 4.14
CA LEU A 217 1.69 4.84 5.46
C LEU A 217 0.76 5.57 6.42
N ALA A 218 0.73 6.90 6.44
CA ALA A 218 -0.19 7.67 7.28
C ALA A 218 -1.66 7.42 6.90
N THR A 219 -1.96 7.29 5.61
CA THR A 219 -3.30 6.99 5.11
C THR A 219 -3.74 5.58 5.49
N ALA A 220 -2.91 4.57 5.23
CA ALA A 220 -3.19 3.19 5.60
C ALA A 220 -3.31 3.01 7.13
N LEU A 221 -2.42 3.63 7.90
CA LEU A 221 -2.42 3.59 9.36
C LEU A 221 -3.72 4.15 9.93
N GLY A 222 -4.15 5.32 9.46
CA GLY A 222 -5.37 5.93 9.95
C GLY A 222 -6.64 5.19 9.53
N ALA A 223 -6.68 4.61 8.32
CA ALA A 223 -7.77 3.71 7.92
C ALA A 223 -7.84 2.46 8.83
N ALA A 224 -6.70 1.85 9.15
CA ALA A 224 -6.64 0.70 10.05
C ALA A 224 -7.11 1.06 11.48
N LEU A 225 -6.67 2.20 12.00
CA LEU A 225 -7.06 2.70 13.33
C LEU A 225 -8.56 3.03 13.41
N GLN A 226 -9.07 3.77 12.42
CA GLN A 226 -10.46 4.25 12.41
C GLN A 226 -11.46 3.11 12.36
N TYR A 227 -11.19 2.08 11.55
CA TYR A 227 -12.10 0.97 11.32
C TYR A 227 -11.74 -0.29 12.13
N GLY A 228 -10.76 -0.20 13.02
CA GLY A 228 -10.35 -1.32 13.87
C GLY A 228 -9.77 -2.50 13.08
N ARG A 229 -9.26 -2.26 11.87
CA ARG A 229 -8.67 -3.30 11.02
C ARG A 229 -7.25 -3.64 11.46
N GLN A 230 -6.71 -4.69 10.86
CA GLN A 230 -5.28 -4.95 10.92
C GLN A 230 -4.55 -3.96 9.99
N LEU A 231 -3.23 -3.86 10.15
CA LEU A 231 -2.35 -3.20 9.19
C LEU A 231 -1.37 -4.25 8.67
N TRP A 232 -1.35 -4.43 7.35
CA TRP A 232 -0.37 -5.24 6.65
C TRP A 232 0.49 -4.30 5.80
N ILE A 233 1.72 -4.68 5.48
CA ILE A 233 2.57 -3.89 4.59
C ILE A 233 3.26 -4.82 3.59
N CYS A 234 3.25 -4.44 2.32
CA CYS A 234 3.99 -5.10 1.26
C CYS A 234 5.24 -4.26 0.91
N ALA A 235 6.42 -4.88 0.96
CA ALA A 235 7.62 -4.35 0.33
C ALA A 235 7.61 -4.74 -1.16
N ASP A 236 7.17 -3.81 -2.00
CA ASP A 236 7.01 -3.99 -3.44
C ASP A 236 8.34 -3.82 -4.16
N LEU A 237 8.67 -4.77 -5.02
CA LEU A 237 9.95 -4.77 -5.72
C LEU A 237 9.82 -4.33 -7.17
N TRP A 238 8.61 -4.08 -7.67
CA TRP A 238 8.41 -3.45 -8.96
C TRP A 238 8.58 -1.94 -8.84
N GLY A 239 9.28 -1.35 -9.80
CA GLY A 239 9.56 0.08 -9.75
C GLY A 239 10.13 0.61 -11.07
N PRO A 240 10.25 1.93 -11.17
CA PRO A 240 10.86 2.58 -12.31
C PRO A 240 12.39 2.46 -12.34
N ASP A 241 13.06 2.16 -11.21
CA ASP A 241 14.51 2.34 -11.13
C ASP A 241 15.33 1.19 -11.69
N ILE A 242 16.50 1.54 -12.24
CA ILE A 242 17.49 0.60 -12.77
C ILE A 242 18.89 1.01 -12.29
N GLY A 243 19.76 0.03 -12.11
CA GLY A 243 21.14 0.29 -11.74
C GLY A 243 21.98 -0.98 -11.69
N PRO A 244 23.16 -0.94 -11.06
CA PRO A 244 24.14 -2.03 -11.08
C PRO A 244 23.79 -3.14 -10.07
N TRP A 245 22.56 -3.66 -10.14
CA TRP A 245 22.05 -4.73 -9.28
C TRP A 245 21.28 -5.77 -10.09
N PHE A 246 21.15 -6.97 -9.53
CA PHE A 246 20.44 -8.08 -10.14
C PHE A 246 19.04 -7.67 -10.64
N THR A 247 18.77 -7.89 -11.93
CA THR A 247 17.49 -7.48 -12.55
C THR A 247 16.84 -8.62 -13.34
N ARG A 248 15.59 -8.96 -13.02
CA ARG A 248 14.78 -10.03 -13.64
C ARG A 248 14.01 -9.57 -14.87
N ALA A 249 13.48 -8.35 -14.86
CA ALA A 249 12.72 -7.79 -15.97
C ALA A 249 12.84 -6.27 -15.93
N PRO A 250 12.46 -5.56 -17.01
CA PRO A 250 12.40 -4.10 -16.96
C PRO A 250 11.51 -3.64 -15.78
N GLY A 251 12.13 -2.93 -14.84
CA GLY A 251 11.47 -2.47 -13.61
C GLY A 251 11.29 -3.52 -12.51
N PHE A 252 12.04 -4.64 -12.55
CA PHE A 252 11.95 -5.69 -11.52
C PHE A 252 13.31 -6.38 -11.25
N PRO A 253 13.92 -6.20 -10.07
CA PRO A 253 13.53 -5.21 -9.08
C PRO A 253 13.77 -3.81 -9.62
N GLY A 254 12.81 -2.93 -9.39
CA GLY A 254 12.87 -1.53 -9.73
C GLY A 254 13.42 -0.66 -8.60
N HIS A 255 14.19 -1.25 -7.69
CA HIS A 255 14.69 -0.67 -6.43
C HIS A 255 16.10 -1.18 -6.17
N SER A 256 16.94 -0.35 -5.55
CA SER A 256 18.28 -0.80 -5.13
C SER A 256 18.19 -1.72 -3.90
N PRO A 257 19.20 -2.57 -3.64
CA PRO A 257 19.25 -3.35 -2.41
C PRO A 257 19.27 -2.48 -1.14
N ALA A 258 19.89 -1.30 -1.20
CA ALA A 258 19.94 -0.36 -0.09
C ALA A 258 18.57 0.25 0.22
N GLU A 259 17.82 0.61 -0.83
CA GLU A 259 16.45 1.09 -0.71
C GLU A 259 15.54 0.02 -0.11
N TYR A 260 15.65 -1.22 -0.61
CA TYR A 260 14.91 -2.36 -0.09
C TYR A 260 15.20 -2.61 1.40
N ALA A 261 16.47 -2.53 1.82
CA ALA A 261 16.85 -2.65 3.22
C ALA A 261 16.22 -1.55 4.08
N ALA A 262 16.24 -0.30 3.62
CA ALA A 262 15.65 0.84 4.32
C ALA A 262 14.11 0.69 4.43
N ALA A 263 13.45 0.25 3.35
CA ALA A 263 12.02 0.05 3.32
C ALA A 263 11.55 -1.08 4.25
N LEU A 264 12.27 -2.21 4.31
CA LEU A 264 11.96 -3.30 5.24
C LEU A 264 12.01 -2.83 6.71
N ARG A 265 13.08 -2.11 7.07
CA ARG A 265 13.28 -1.58 8.43
C ARG A 265 12.19 -0.56 8.78
N MET A 266 11.90 0.37 7.86
CA MET A 266 10.82 1.35 8.00
C MET A 266 9.46 0.65 8.20
N ALA A 267 9.10 -0.28 7.32
CA ALA A 267 7.83 -0.99 7.37
C ALA A 267 7.67 -1.80 8.65
N TYR A 268 8.73 -2.49 9.10
CA TYR A 268 8.72 -3.23 10.37
C TYR A 268 8.46 -2.32 11.58
N LEU A 269 9.16 -1.18 11.66
CA LEU A 269 9.03 -0.27 12.80
C LEU A 269 7.65 0.40 12.91
N PHE A 270 6.87 0.44 11.83
CA PHE A 270 5.44 0.81 11.87
C PHE A 270 4.57 -0.18 12.66
N GLY A 271 5.15 -1.31 13.11
CA GLY A 271 4.48 -2.33 13.91
C GLY A 271 3.26 -2.95 13.23
N PRO A 272 3.33 -3.31 11.93
CA PRO A 272 2.22 -3.97 11.26
C PRO A 272 1.99 -5.36 11.85
N THR A 273 0.79 -5.91 11.64
CA THR A 273 0.52 -7.32 11.99
C THR A 273 1.34 -8.27 11.13
N HIS A 274 1.49 -7.93 9.85
CA HIS A 274 2.21 -8.70 8.85
C HIS A 274 2.99 -7.77 7.92
N LEU A 275 4.20 -8.19 7.58
CA LEU A 275 5.05 -7.58 6.56
C LEU A 275 5.44 -8.68 5.59
N PHE A 276 5.34 -8.45 4.30
CA PHE A 276 5.86 -9.38 3.31
C PHE A 276 6.57 -8.67 2.18
N THR A 277 7.42 -9.42 1.50
CA THR A 277 8.06 -8.98 0.26
C THR A 277 7.30 -9.54 -0.93
N GLU A 278 7.00 -8.65 -1.87
CA GLU A 278 6.44 -9.02 -3.15
C GLU A 278 7.44 -9.83 -3.95
N ASN A 279 7.02 -11.03 -4.36
CA ASN A 279 7.73 -11.90 -5.29
C ASN A 279 9.15 -12.35 -4.86
N VAL A 280 9.28 -13.63 -4.52
CA VAL A 280 10.56 -14.31 -4.22
C VAL A 280 11.59 -14.26 -5.35
N ASP A 281 11.16 -13.92 -6.57
CA ASP A 281 11.94 -13.93 -7.81
C ASP A 281 13.26 -13.17 -7.73
N VAL A 282 13.29 -12.05 -7.01
CA VAL A 282 14.50 -11.25 -6.87
C VAL A 282 15.36 -11.70 -5.71
N LEU A 283 14.83 -12.46 -4.74
CA LEU A 283 15.55 -12.91 -3.54
C LEU A 283 16.46 -14.09 -3.84
N ALA A 284 16.09 -14.93 -4.81
CA ALA A 284 16.83 -16.14 -5.13
C ALA A 284 16.86 -16.45 -6.63
N ARG A 285 17.82 -17.30 -7.01
CA ARG A 285 17.94 -17.91 -8.34
C ARG A 285 18.04 -19.41 -8.23
N TYR A 286 17.42 -20.15 -9.15
CA TYR A 286 17.52 -21.59 -9.21
C TYR A 286 18.38 -22.05 -10.38
N ASP A 287 19.42 -22.84 -10.11
CA ASP A 287 20.37 -23.32 -11.13
C ASP A 287 20.02 -24.70 -11.73
N GLY A 288 18.86 -25.25 -11.37
CA GLY A 288 18.47 -26.62 -11.73
C GLY A 288 18.76 -27.65 -10.64
N ASN A 289 19.52 -27.29 -9.60
CA ASN A 289 19.87 -28.17 -8.49
C ASN A 289 19.62 -27.53 -7.12
N ARG A 290 19.92 -26.23 -6.95
CA ARG A 290 19.71 -25.51 -5.69
C ARG A 290 19.36 -24.04 -5.91
N PHE A 291 18.80 -23.43 -4.86
CA PHE A 291 18.64 -21.99 -4.80
C PHE A 291 19.93 -21.30 -4.35
N HIS A 292 20.22 -20.17 -4.95
CA HIS A 292 21.26 -19.24 -4.54
C HIS A 292 20.61 -17.90 -4.23
N ARG A 293 20.91 -17.32 -3.07
CA ARG A 293 20.45 -15.97 -2.74
C ARG A 293 21.12 -14.95 -3.64
N THR A 294 20.35 -13.97 -4.06
CA THR A 294 20.86 -12.74 -4.67
C THR A 294 21.26 -11.76 -3.57
N GLU A 295 21.75 -10.58 -3.94
CA GLU A 295 21.94 -9.49 -2.98
C GLU A 295 20.65 -9.08 -2.25
N PHE A 296 19.48 -9.16 -2.89
CA PHE A 296 18.19 -8.89 -2.22
C PHE A 296 17.82 -10.01 -1.24
N GLY A 297 18.17 -11.26 -1.55
CA GLY A 297 18.04 -12.38 -0.63
C GLY A 297 18.93 -12.25 0.59
N GLU A 298 20.14 -11.73 0.42
CA GLU A 298 21.04 -11.39 1.55
C GLU A 298 20.47 -10.24 2.39
N VAL A 299 19.93 -9.18 1.78
CA VAL A 299 19.25 -8.08 2.49
C VAL A 299 18.07 -8.59 3.31
N TRP A 300 17.22 -9.44 2.73
CA TRP A 300 16.10 -10.04 3.47
C TRP A 300 16.59 -10.93 4.62
N ALA A 301 17.62 -11.75 4.39
CA ALA A 301 18.18 -12.61 5.43
C ALA A 301 18.78 -11.80 6.59
N GLU A 302 19.52 -10.73 6.31
CA GLU A 302 20.02 -9.79 7.34
C GLU A 302 18.86 -9.16 8.11
N PHE A 303 17.82 -8.72 7.40
CA PHE A 303 16.64 -8.14 8.02
C PHE A 303 15.96 -9.11 9.00
N VAL A 304 15.69 -10.34 8.57
CA VAL A 304 15.00 -11.36 9.38
C VAL A 304 15.87 -11.88 10.52
N ARG A 305 17.16 -12.15 10.27
CA ARG A 305 18.04 -12.85 11.22
C ARG A 305 18.77 -11.90 12.18
N ASP A 306 19.02 -10.66 11.76
CA ASP A 306 19.81 -9.70 12.52
C ASP A 306 18.95 -8.50 12.96
N PHE A 307 18.30 -7.81 12.03
CA PHE A 307 17.59 -6.57 12.35
C PHE A 307 16.36 -6.80 13.24
N VAL A 308 15.46 -7.72 12.87
CA VAL A 308 14.23 -7.99 13.63
C VAL A 308 14.52 -8.46 15.06
N PRO A 309 15.42 -9.45 15.30
CA PRO A 309 15.75 -9.88 16.66
C PRO A 309 16.49 -8.82 17.49
N ALA A 310 17.30 -7.96 16.85
CA ALA A 310 17.97 -6.86 17.54
C ALA A 310 17.03 -5.70 17.91
N HIS A 311 15.87 -5.61 17.25
CA HIS A 311 14.88 -4.55 17.44
C HIS A 311 13.49 -5.14 17.72
N PRO A 312 13.28 -5.87 18.83
CA PRO A 312 11.94 -6.35 19.18
C PRO A 312 11.01 -5.16 19.42
N LEU A 313 9.82 -5.17 18.81
CA LEU A 313 8.86 -4.10 18.98
C LEU A 313 8.10 -4.26 20.30
N GLU A 314 8.11 -3.18 21.11
CA GLU A 314 7.28 -3.07 22.32
C GLU A 314 5.92 -2.42 22.03
N TRP A 315 5.68 -2.05 20.77
CA TRP A 315 4.47 -1.39 20.30
C TRP A 315 3.90 -2.08 19.07
N THR A 316 2.68 -1.70 18.72
CA THR A 316 2.05 -2.02 17.43
C THR A 316 1.56 -0.75 16.77
N PHE A 317 1.13 -0.86 15.51
CA PHE A 317 0.46 0.24 14.81
C PHE A 317 -0.73 0.82 15.60
N ARG A 318 -1.38 0.03 16.47
CA ARG A 318 -2.52 0.47 17.31
C ARG A 318 -2.12 1.49 18.37
N ASP A 319 -0.83 1.56 18.70
CA ASP A 319 -0.29 2.49 19.67
C ASP A 319 0.02 3.86 19.08
N ALA A 320 -0.30 4.09 17.80
CA ALA A 320 -0.11 5.38 17.16
C ALA A 320 -0.73 6.53 17.98
N ARG A 321 0.04 7.61 18.17
CA ARG A 321 -0.39 8.81 18.91
C ARG A 321 -0.09 10.05 18.08
N PRO A 322 -0.94 10.44 17.12
CA PRO A 322 -0.67 11.55 16.22
C PRO A 322 -0.58 12.88 16.98
N SER A 323 0.36 13.73 16.58
CA SER A 323 0.39 15.15 16.92
C SER A 323 -0.16 15.99 15.77
N SER A 324 -0.12 15.45 14.55
CA SER A 324 -0.79 16.02 13.37
C SER A 324 -1.82 15.04 12.82
N VAL A 325 -2.96 15.56 12.39
CA VAL A 325 -4.01 14.77 11.72
C VAL A 325 -4.45 15.47 10.45
N LEU A 326 -4.62 14.71 9.38
CA LEU A 326 -5.36 15.12 8.18
C LEU A 326 -6.72 14.40 8.16
N ILE A 327 -7.80 15.16 7.99
CA ILE A 327 -9.15 14.63 7.80
C ILE A 327 -9.61 15.02 6.41
N HIS A 328 -9.93 14.05 5.57
CA HIS A 328 -10.56 14.33 4.29
C HIS A 328 -11.50 13.21 3.88
N ALA A 329 -12.44 13.53 3.02
CA ALA A 329 -13.30 12.51 2.47
C ALA A 329 -12.65 11.81 1.28
N GLU A 330 -12.89 10.50 1.12
CA GLU A 330 -12.37 9.75 -0.02
C GLU A 330 -13.05 10.18 -1.32
N ASP A 331 -12.26 10.46 -2.34
CA ASP A 331 -12.72 10.77 -3.69
C ASP A 331 -11.97 9.98 -4.77
N SER A 332 -11.01 9.15 -4.35
CA SER A 332 -10.12 8.34 -5.17
C SER A 332 -9.23 9.10 -6.16
N ASP A 333 -9.17 10.44 -6.08
CA ASP A 333 -8.26 11.20 -6.93
C ASP A 333 -6.86 11.18 -6.32
N PHE A 334 -5.87 10.76 -7.11
CA PHE A 334 -4.46 10.78 -6.73
C PHE A 334 -3.67 11.90 -7.43
N GLY A 335 -4.35 12.81 -8.13
CA GLY A 335 -3.75 13.98 -8.82
C GLY A 335 -3.99 13.99 -10.32
N ARG A 336 -4.90 13.16 -10.83
CA ARG A 336 -5.29 13.16 -12.24
C ARG A 336 -6.53 14.02 -12.51
N GLY A 337 -7.33 14.31 -11.48
CA GLY A 337 -8.55 15.11 -11.60
C GLY A 337 -9.65 14.46 -12.44
N VAL A 338 -9.48 13.18 -12.82
CA VAL A 338 -10.40 12.45 -13.70
C VAL A 338 -10.66 11.05 -13.17
N ARG A 339 -11.86 10.55 -13.47
CA ARG A 339 -12.30 9.17 -13.17
C ARG A 339 -12.37 8.81 -11.68
N PRO A 340 -12.98 9.64 -10.83
CA PRO A 340 -13.21 9.27 -9.44
C PRO A 340 -14.01 7.96 -9.38
N PHE A 341 -13.53 7.02 -8.59
CA PHE A 341 -14.02 5.67 -8.35
C PHE A 341 -14.22 4.87 -9.64
N GLY A 342 -13.50 5.22 -10.71
CA GLY A 342 -13.58 4.57 -12.02
C GLY A 342 -14.62 5.16 -12.99
N ASP A 343 -15.35 6.23 -12.64
CA ASP A 343 -16.34 6.84 -13.56
C ASP A 343 -15.65 7.61 -14.69
N ARG A 344 -15.62 7.01 -15.89
CA ARG A 344 -14.94 7.53 -17.07
C ARG A 344 -15.41 8.92 -17.52
N GLN A 345 -16.63 9.29 -17.20
CA GLN A 345 -17.25 10.53 -17.70
C GLN A 345 -17.14 11.68 -16.70
N ARG A 346 -16.63 11.41 -15.49
CA ARG A 346 -16.54 12.41 -14.43
C ARG A 346 -15.12 12.90 -14.19
N THR A 347 -15.06 14.17 -13.82
CA THR A 347 -13.89 14.80 -13.19
C THR A 347 -14.05 14.74 -11.68
N ALA A 348 -12.92 14.74 -10.97
CA ALA A 348 -12.94 14.94 -9.52
C ALA A 348 -13.53 16.32 -9.19
N ASP A 349 -14.05 16.48 -7.98
CA ASP A 349 -14.43 17.79 -7.45
C ASP A 349 -13.17 18.66 -7.35
N GLU A 350 -13.18 19.90 -7.83
CA GLU A 350 -12.03 20.79 -7.75
C GLU A 350 -11.55 20.99 -6.30
N ARG A 351 -12.46 20.88 -5.33
CA ARG A 351 -12.17 20.96 -3.89
C ARG A 351 -11.31 19.79 -3.40
N SER A 352 -11.32 18.65 -4.09
CA SER A 352 -10.48 17.49 -3.77
C SER A 352 -8.99 17.83 -3.86
N ALA A 353 -8.60 18.78 -4.72
CA ALA A 353 -7.21 19.22 -4.83
C ALA A 353 -6.64 19.81 -3.52
N SER A 354 -7.50 20.24 -2.59
CA SER A 354 -7.08 20.69 -1.25
C SER A 354 -6.40 19.58 -0.44
N ILE A 355 -6.66 18.29 -0.72
CA ILE A 355 -5.96 17.16 -0.09
C ILE A 355 -4.47 17.22 -0.41
N PHE A 356 -4.12 17.51 -1.67
CA PHE A 356 -2.72 17.63 -2.10
C PHE A 356 -2.06 18.90 -1.55
N GLN A 357 -2.81 20.00 -1.41
CA GLN A 357 -2.31 21.21 -0.74
C GLN A 357 -2.00 20.92 0.74
N ALA A 358 -2.87 20.19 1.44
CA ALA A 358 -2.62 19.81 2.82
C ALA A 358 -1.35 18.95 2.95
N TRP A 359 -1.18 17.95 2.09
CA TRP A 359 0.04 17.14 2.07
C TRP A 359 1.28 17.94 1.69
N HIS A 360 1.18 18.89 0.75
CA HIS A 360 2.27 19.79 0.42
C HIS A 360 2.70 20.61 1.64
N LEU A 361 1.75 21.13 2.44
CA LEU A 361 2.07 21.83 3.68
C LEU A 361 2.67 20.89 4.74
N LEU A 362 2.02 19.76 5.03
CA LEU A 362 2.46 18.78 6.04
C LEU A 362 3.85 18.21 5.75
N SER A 363 4.22 18.15 4.47
CA SER A 363 5.52 17.68 4.03
C SER A 363 6.57 18.76 3.82
N ARG A 364 6.29 19.98 4.29
CA ARG A 364 7.12 21.19 4.11
C ARG A 364 7.54 21.41 2.65
N GLY A 365 6.64 21.06 1.73
CA GLY A 365 6.77 21.25 0.30
C GLY A 365 7.42 20.10 -0.47
N THR A 366 7.82 19.01 0.20
CA THR A 366 8.50 17.88 -0.45
C THR A 366 7.55 16.96 -1.21
N ILE A 367 6.28 16.90 -0.82
CA ILE A 367 5.22 16.26 -1.62
C ILE A 367 4.59 17.32 -2.54
N PRO A 368 4.41 17.06 -3.85
CA PRO A 368 3.80 17.98 -4.80
C PRO A 368 2.40 18.43 -4.40
N ARG A 369 2.05 19.68 -4.72
CA ARG A 369 0.75 20.28 -4.38
C ARG A 369 -0.43 19.85 -5.25
N HIS A 370 -0.19 19.03 -6.26
CA HIS A 370 -1.18 18.65 -7.28
C HIS A 370 -1.35 17.13 -7.42
N GLY A 371 -0.84 16.35 -6.47
CA GLY A 371 -1.00 14.91 -6.51
C GLY A 371 -0.25 14.15 -5.44
N SER A 372 -0.38 12.83 -5.46
CA SER A 372 0.04 11.94 -4.36
C SER A 372 0.81 10.70 -4.80
N CYS A 373 1.12 10.58 -6.10
CA CYS A 373 1.83 9.44 -6.67
C CYS A 373 2.71 9.84 -7.86
N LEU A 374 3.56 8.94 -8.34
CA LEU A 374 4.50 9.17 -9.44
C LEU A 374 3.85 9.23 -10.83
N HIS A 375 2.53 9.04 -10.94
CA HIS A 375 1.79 9.12 -12.20
C HIS A 375 1.19 10.50 -12.50
N ILE A 376 1.53 11.50 -11.70
CA ILE A 376 1.07 12.88 -11.87
C ILE A 376 2.01 13.66 -12.79
N GLU A 377 1.55 14.80 -13.30
CA GLU A 377 2.37 15.65 -14.16
C GLU A 377 3.65 16.11 -13.42
N GLY A 378 4.79 16.12 -14.12
CA GLY A 378 6.09 16.49 -13.56
C GLY A 378 6.97 15.30 -13.16
N PHE A 379 6.42 14.10 -13.03
CA PHE A 379 7.19 12.87 -12.84
C PHE A 379 7.34 12.12 -14.16
N ALA A 380 8.58 11.94 -14.61
CA ALA A 380 8.88 11.15 -15.79
C ALA A 380 9.02 9.67 -15.41
N SER A 381 7.90 8.96 -15.28
CA SER A 381 7.96 7.50 -15.09
C SER A 381 8.55 6.84 -16.35
N PRO A 382 9.72 6.16 -16.26
CA PRO A 382 10.35 5.53 -17.41
C PRO A 382 9.61 4.28 -17.88
N ARG A 383 8.46 3.92 -17.28
CA ARG A 383 7.71 2.68 -17.55
C ARG A 383 7.43 2.43 -19.04
N LYS A 384 7.15 3.49 -19.82
CA LYS A 384 6.99 3.36 -21.29
C LYS A 384 8.28 3.01 -22.03
N GLN A 385 9.42 3.48 -21.52
CA GLN A 385 10.75 3.16 -22.05
C GLN A 385 11.19 1.77 -21.59
N LEU A 386 10.91 1.40 -20.34
CA LEU A 386 11.13 0.05 -19.80
C LEU A 386 10.39 -1.02 -20.64
N ASN A 387 9.18 -0.73 -21.10
CA ASN A 387 8.44 -1.61 -22.00
C ASN A 387 9.08 -1.83 -23.38
N GLN A 388 10.06 -1.00 -23.76
CA GLN A 388 10.77 -1.11 -25.05
C GLN A 388 12.08 -1.91 -24.94
N VAL A 389 12.51 -2.27 -23.72
CA VAL A 389 13.73 -3.05 -23.51
C VAL A 389 13.49 -4.51 -23.93
N PRO A 390 14.36 -5.12 -24.75
CA PRO A 390 14.22 -6.51 -25.15
C PRO A 390 14.24 -7.46 -23.95
N ARG A 391 13.11 -8.14 -23.71
CA ARG A 391 12.97 -9.12 -22.61
C ARG A 391 13.96 -10.31 -22.66
N PRO A 392 14.41 -10.80 -23.84
CA PRO A 392 15.40 -11.88 -23.90
C PRO A 392 16.76 -11.55 -23.29
N ASP A 393 17.06 -10.27 -23.04
CA ASP A 393 18.32 -9.85 -22.43
C ASP A 393 18.33 -10.09 -20.91
N PHE A 394 17.19 -10.46 -20.32
CA PHE A 394 17.03 -10.70 -18.89
C PHE A 394 17.08 -12.21 -18.54
N PRO A 395 17.53 -12.58 -17.32
CA PRO A 395 17.94 -11.68 -16.23
C PRO A 395 19.32 -11.05 -16.45
N LEU A 396 19.51 -9.84 -15.95
CA LEU A 396 20.80 -9.14 -15.87
C LEU A 396 21.47 -9.48 -14.52
N PRO A 397 22.51 -10.34 -14.48
CA PRO A 397 23.08 -10.81 -13.21
C PRO A 397 23.74 -9.71 -12.37
N SER A 398 24.12 -8.60 -13.00
CA SER A 398 24.80 -7.46 -12.36
C SER A 398 24.15 -6.13 -12.73
N GLY A 399 22.91 -6.17 -13.24
CA GLY A 399 22.16 -4.99 -13.64
C GLY A 399 22.68 -4.31 -14.90
N VAL A 400 22.40 -3.00 -15.02
CA VAL A 400 22.89 -2.22 -16.15
C VAL A 400 24.42 -2.00 -16.04
N PRO A 401 25.16 -2.03 -17.17
CA PRO A 401 26.61 -1.89 -17.15
C PRO A 401 27.10 -0.61 -16.46
N GLN A 402 28.25 -0.71 -15.81
CA GLN A 402 28.92 0.42 -15.19
C GLN A 402 29.24 1.50 -16.25
N GLY A 403 28.56 2.65 -16.17
CA GLY A 403 28.68 3.76 -17.13
C GLY A 403 27.35 4.19 -17.75
N ASP A 404 26.34 3.32 -17.73
CA ASP A 404 24.96 3.71 -18.04
C ASP A 404 24.33 4.41 -16.83
N PRO A 405 23.47 5.42 -17.03
CA PRO A 405 22.88 6.17 -15.92
C PRO A 405 21.92 5.27 -15.15
N ALA A 406 22.28 4.93 -13.90
CA ALA A 406 21.32 4.46 -12.92
C ALA A 406 20.25 5.54 -12.70
N THR A 407 19.02 5.13 -12.47
CA THR A 407 17.93 6.06 -12.16
C THR A 407 17.63 6.02 -10.67
N THR A 408 17.11 7.14 -10.18
CA THR A 408 16.63 7.28 -8.81
C THR A 408 15.41 8.17 -8.85
N VAL A 409 14.27 7.57 -9.21
CA VAL A 409 13.02 8.26 -9.50
C VAL A 409 12.20 8.48 -8.25
N HIS A 410 12.29 7.59 -7.23
CA HIS A 410 11.59 7.78 -5.95
C HIS A 410 12.53 7.74 -4.74
N PRO A 411 12.59 8.81 -3.93
CA PRO A 411 13.17 8.72 -2.60
C PRO A 411 12.15 8.09 -1.64
N LEU A 412 12.63 7.39 -0.60
CA LEU A 412 11.78 6.96 0.51
C LEU A 412 11.40 8.11 1.44
N PHE A 413 12.24 9.14 1.50
CA PHE A 413 12.11 10.23 2.46
C PHE A 413 11.25 11.39 1.93
N HIS A 414 10.23 11.75 2.70
CA HIS A 414 9.60 13.07 2.66
C HIS A 414 9.40 13.54 4.10
N ALA A 415 9.58 14.84 4.37
CA ALA A 415 9.33 15.36 5.71
C ALA A 415 7.86 15.13 6.10
N SER A 416 7.60 14.87 7.37
CA SER A 416 6.25 14.84 7.94
C SER A 416 6.33 14.73 9.46
N THR A 417 5.43 15.37 10.19
CA THR A 417 5.45 15.30 11.65
C THR A 417 4.28 14.49 12.19
N ASN A 418 4.55 13.21 12.51
CA ASN A 418 3.68 12.30 13.24
C ASN A 418 2.21 12.43 12.83
N THR A 419 2.00 12.33 11.51
CA THR A 419 0.73 12.55 10.82
C THR A 419 -0.04 11.25 10.69
N VAL A 420 -1.33 11.27 11.01
CA VAL A 420 -2.26 10.17 10.70
C VAL A 420 -3.43 10.73 9.89
N VAL A 421 -3.90 10.00 8.86
CA VAL A 421 -5.03 10.44 8.04
C VAL A 421 -6.31 9.69 8.43
N TYR A 422 -7.36 10.44 8.72
CA TYR A 422 -8.69 9.89 8.92
C TYR A 422 -9.64 10.34 7.83
N ASP A 423 -10.72 9.59 7.64
CA ASP A 423 -11.78 10.04 6.74
C ASP A 423 -12.79 10.97 7.45
N GLU A 424 -13.75 11.48 6.67
CA GLU A 424 -14.74 12.46 7.13
C GLU A 424 -15.71 11.97 8.21
N THR A 425 -15.63 10.70 8.61
CA THR A 425 -16.48 10.04 9.61
C THR A 425 -15.76 9.71 10.92
N VAL A 426 -14.54 10.20 11.10
CA VAL A 426 -13.74 9.92 12.31
C VAL A 426 -14.44 10.32 13.60
N GLY A 427 -14.43 9.40 14.56
CA GLY A 427 -15.00 9.58 15.89
C GLY A 427 -14.02 10.15 16.91
N LEU A 428 -14.56 10.66 18.02
CA LEU A 428 -13.79 11.20 19.16
C LEU A 428 -12.82 10.16 19.75
N ASP A 429 -13.24 8.90 19.79
CA ASP A 429 -12.49 7.75 20.31
C ASP A 429 -11.25 7.42 19.48
N ARG A 430 -11.24 7.80 18.20
CA ARG A 430 -10.13 7.54 17.26
C ARG A 430 -9.24 8.75 17.05
N LEU A 431 -9.81 9.96 17.02
CA LEU A 431 -9.07 11.17 16.67
C LEU A 431 -7.88 11.46 17.60
N GLY A 432 -7.95 11.04 18.86
CA GLY A 432 -6.92 11.36 19.86
C GLY A 432 -6.89 12.86 20.18
N SER A 433 -5.74 13.37 20.64
CA SER A 433 -5.56 14.79 20.99
C SER A 433 -4.41 15.42 20.18
N PRO A 434 -4.55 15.52 18.85
CA PRO A 434 -3.53 16.14 18.01
C PRO A 434 -3.44 17.65 18.26
N GLU A 435 -2.23 18.19 18.08
CA GLU A 435 -1.95 19.62 18.18
C GLU A 435 -2.34 20.35 16.88
N LEU A 436 -2.16 19.68 15.73
CA LEU A 436 -2.55 20.17 14.41
C LEU A 436 -3.63 19.27 13.81
N ILE A 437 -4.72 19.86 13.32
CA ILE A 437 -5.74 19.17 12.52
C ILE A 437 -5.92 19.94 11.22
N MET A 438 -5.65 19.28 10.10
CA MET A 438 -5.99 19.77 8.77
C MET A 438 -7.28 19.10 8.28
N VAL A 439 -8.19 19.87 7.70
CA VAL A 439 -9.46 19.38 7.18
C VAL A 439 -9.62 19.79 5.72
N ALA A 440 -9.61 18.80 4.83
CA ALA A 440 -9.51 18.95 3.38
C ALA A 440 -10.55 18.12 2.62
N GLY A 441 -10.55 18.21 1.29
CA GLY A 441 -11.42 17.47 0.40
C GLY A 441 -12.78 18.16 0.16
N SER A 442 -13.71 17.40 -0.40
CA SER A 442 -14.99 17.93 -0.92
C SER A 442 -16.15 17.93 0.08
N ARG A 443 -16.07 17.13 1.15
CA ARG A 443 -17.18 16.96 2.11
C ARG A 443 -16.68 16.73 3.54
N LEU A 444 -17.52 17.09 4.50
CA LEU A 444 -17.31 16.85 5.92
C LEU A 444 -18.64 16.68 6.63
N THR A 445 -18.79 15.61 7.42
CA THR A 445 -20.01 15.38 8.19
C THR A 445 -20.17 16.42 9.31
N ASP A 446 -21.41 16.71 9.70
CA ASP A 446 -21.68 17.66 10.80
C ASP A 446 -21.07 17.17 12.12
N GLN A 447 -21.09 15.86 12.36
CA GLN A 447 -20.49 15.25 13.54
C GLN A 447 -18.98 15.49 13.59
N THR A 448 -18.26 15.21 12.49
CA THR A 448 -16.80 15.44 12.44
C THR A 448 -16.48 16.93 12.50
N ARG A 449 -17.30 17.79 11.90
CA ARG A 449 -17.14 19.25 11.98
C ARG A 449 -17.26 19.77 13.42
N GLN A 450 -18.26 19.29 14.16
CA GLN A 450 -18.42 19.61 15.58
C GLN A 450 -17.25 19.06 16.40
N LEU A 451 -16.77 17.86 16.09
CA LEU A 451 -15.62 17.24 16.74
C LEU A 451 -14.34 18.07 16.57
N VAL A 452 -13.99 18.45 15.33
CA VAL A 452 -12.79 19.27 15.09
C VAL A 452 -12.93 20.66 15.70
N ARG A 453 -14.15 21.22 15.70
CA ARG A 453 -14.45 22.48 16.37
C ARG A 453 -14.16 22.41 17.87
N HIS A 454 -14.64 21.34 18.52
CA HIS A 454 -14.40 21.09 19.93
C HIS A 454 -12.90 20.89 20.24
N ARG A 455 -12.14 20.25 19.35
CA ARG A 455 -10.68 20.13 19.47
C ARG A 455 -9.97 21.48 19.39
N ALA A 456 -10.40 22.36 18.49
CA ALA A 456 -9.90 23.73 18.43
C ALA A 456 -10.14 24.48 19.76
N GLU A 457 -11.36 24.36 20.30
CA GLU A 457 -11.71 24.98 21.59
C GLU A 457 -10.88 24.42 22.75
N SER A 458 -10.44 23.18 22.64
CA SER A 458 -9.62 22.46 23.63
C SER A 458 -8.11 22.58 23.41
N GLY A 459 -7.65 23.50 22.55
CA GLY A 459 -6.22 23.82 22.40
C GLY A 459 -5.59 23.46 21.06
N ALA A 460 -6.25 22.69 20.19
CA ALA A 460 -5.69 22.34 18.89
C ALA A 460 -5.67 23.55 17.92
N THR A 461 -4.72 23.53 16.99
CA THR A 461 -4.75 24.37 15.79
C THR A 461 -5.47 23.61 14.69
N VAL A 462 -6.64 24.11 14.28
CA VAL A 462 -7.42 23.53 13.19
C VAL A 462 -7.34 24.43 11.96
N ILE A 463 -6.89 23.87 10.85
CA ILE A 463 -6.88 24.50 9.54
C ILE A 463 -7.91 23.78 8.67
N ILE A 464 -8.94 24.49 8.23
CA ILE A 464 -10.09 23.91 7.53
C ILE A 464 -10.41 24.69 6.26
N ALA A 465 -10.70 23.96 5.19
CA ALA A 465 -11.17 24.56 3.96
C ALA A 465 -12.51 25.28 4.17
N ASP A 466 -12.68 26.49 3.63
CA ASP A 466 -13.82 27.37 3.91
C ASP A 466 -15.19 26.73 3.59
N TRP A 467 -15.26 25.95 2.51
CA TRP A 467 -16.44 25.23 2.04
C TRP A 467 -16.83 24.05 2.94
N LEU A 468 -15.97 23.65 3.88
CA LEU A 468 -16.25 22.61 4.88
C LEU A 468 -16.76 23.22 6.20
N THR A 469 -16.89 24.54 6.29
CA THR A 469 -17.39 25.25 7.48
C THR A 469 -18.90 25.53 7.43
N THR A 470 -19.44 26.05 8.53
CA THR A 470 -20.79 26.64 8.59
C THR A 470 -20.69 28.17 8.60
N PRO A 471 -21.77 28.92 8.31
CA PRO A 471 -21.76 30.38 8.42
C PRO A 471 -21.26 30.89 9.79
N GLU A 472 -21.55 30.17 10.87
CA GLU A 472 -21.11 30.49 12.23
C GLU A 472 -19.59 30.37 12.42
N TRP A 473 -18.95 29.43 11.72
CA TRP A 473 -17.53 29.10 11.87
C TRP A 473 -16.72 29.48 10.61
N SER A 474 -17.21 30.42 9.83
CA SER A 474 -16.65 30.86 8.54
C SER A 474 -15.45 31.81 8.66
N ARG A 475 -14.99 32.14 9.87
CA ARG A 475 -13.93 33.13 10.10
C ARG A 475 -12.78 32.56 10.92
N SER A 476 -11.56 32.87 10.48
CA SER A 476 -10.35 32.61 11.27
C SER A 476 -10.37 33.39 12.58
N ARG A 477 -10.12 32.72 13.69
CA ARG A 477 -10.00 33.33 15.02
C ARG A 477 -9.40 32.35 16.04
N ARG A 478 -8.93 32.90 17.16
CA ARG A 478 -8.71 32.12 18.38
C ARG A 478 -10.04 31.63 18.92
N VAL A 479 -10.09 30.37 19.35
CA VAL A 479 -11.31 29.75 19.90
C VAL A 479 -10.94 28.88 21.10
N GLY A 480 -11.55 29.14 22.25
CA GLY A 480 -11.09 28.56 23.51
C GLY A 480 -9.58 28.74 23.67
N GLU A 481 -8.87 27.63 23.88
CA GLU A 481 -7.43 27.61 24.06
C GLU A 481 -6.65 27.55 22.73
N GLY A 482 -7.27 27.09 21.65
CA GLY A 482 -6.63 26.83 20.35
C GLY A 482 -6.99 27.84 19.25
N ARG A 483 -6.83 27.40 18.00
CA ARG A 483 -6.98 28.23 16.80
C ARG A 483 -7.91 27.56 15.79
N TRP A 484 -8.78 28.37 15.19
CA TRP A 484 -9.63 27.97 14.07
C TRP A 484 -9.25 28.82 12.88
N ILE A 485 -8.62 28.23 11.87
CA ILE A 485 -8.10 28.89 10.66
C ILE A 485 -8.94 28.41 9.49
N VAL A 486 -9.61 29.35 8.82
CA VAL A 486 -10.49 29.09 7.70
C VAL A 486 -9.84 29.66 6.45
N THR A 487 -9.63 28.84 5.42
CA THR A 487 -8.93 29.25 4.22
C THR A 487 -9.49 28.55 2.98
N ASP A 488 -9.33 29.15 1.81
CA ASP A 488 -9.57 28.52 0.52
C ASP A 488 -8.30 27.85 -0.07
N GLN A 489 -7.14 28.05 0.58
CA GLN A 489 -5.85 27.48 0.18
C GLN A 489 -5.11 26.88 1.39
N LEU A 490 -5.13 25.55 1.50
CA LEU A 490 -4.54 24.83 2.64
C LEU A 490 -3.01 24.89 2.69
N ASP A 491 -2.36 25.36 1.63
CA ASP A 491 -0.92 25.64 1.55
C ASP A 491 -0.60 27.15 1.43
N GLY A 492 -1.56 28.02 1.71
CA GLY A 492 -1.39 29.49 1.69
C GLY A 492 -0.69 30.05 2.94
N ASP A 493 -0.39 31.34 2.93
CA ASP A 493 0.41 32.00 3.97
C ASP A 493 -0.17 31.88 5.38
N GLU A 494 -1.49 32.05 5.54
CA GLU A 494 -2.15 31.93 6.86
C GLU A 494 -2.08 30.49 7.39
N ALA A 495 -2.27 29.50 6.52
CA ALA A 495 -2.14 28.09 6.88
C ALA A 495 -0.69 27.74 7.23
N ARG A 496 0.28 28.23 6.47
CA ARG A 496 1.71 28.07 6.75
C ARG A 496 2.09 28.67 8.09
N GLU A 497 1.72 29.92 8.36
CA GLU A 497 2.01 30.60 9.62
C GLU A 497 1.38 29.86 10.82
N ALA A 498 0.18 29.31 10.65
CA ALA A 498 -0.48 28.54 11.70
C ALA A 498 0.17 27.16 11.94
N ALA A 499 0.60 26.46 10.89
CA ALA A 499 1.15 25.11 10.99
C ALA A 499 2.65 25.09 11.32
N ASP A 500 3.44 26.07 10.87
CA ASP A 500 4.91 26.04 10.94
C ASP A 500 5.48 25.67 12.32
N PRO A 501 4.97 26.20 13.45
CA PRO A 501 5.45 25.82 14.78
C PRO A 501 5.25 24.35 15.16
N LEU A 502 4.37 23.64 14.44
CA LEU A 502 3.92 22.27 14.71
C LEU A 502 4.47 21.24 13.70
N LEU A 503 5.06 21.69 12.58
CA LEU A 503 5.49 20.81 11.47
C LEU A 503 6.86 20.16 11.66
N GLY A 504 7.59 20.46 12.74
CA GLY A 504 8.95 19.96 12.94
C GLY A 504 9.93 20.45 11.85
N PRO A 505 11.17 19.94 11.83
CA PRO A 505 12.18 20.36 10.85
C PRO A 505 12.01 19.66 9.49
N ALA A 506 12.54 20.27 8.43
CA ALA A 506 12.32 19.84 7.03
C ALA A 506 13.14 18.61 6.60
N ASP A 507 14.12 18.22 7.41
CA ASP A 507 15.01 17.07 7.20
C ASP A 507 14.60 15.87 8.05
N ARG A 508 13.37 15.89 8.57
CA ARG A 508 12.86 14.85 9.44
C ARG A 508 11.43 14.42 9.11
N TRP A 509 11.24 13.11 9.14
CA TRP A 509 9.94 12.49 9.25
C TRP A 509 9.84 11.82 10.61
N THR A 510 8.73 12.05 11.32
CA THR A 510 8.47 11.41 12.61
C THR A 510 7.18 10.61 12.60
N GLN A 511 7.14 9.54 13.40
CA GLN A 511 5.93 8.78 13.71
C GLN A 511 6.01 8.25 15.14
N ARG A 512 4.97 8.47 15.94
CA ARG A 512 4.94 8.05 17.35
C ARG A 512 4.01 6.87 17.59
N PHE A 513 4.51 5.89 18.33
CA PHE A 513 3.78 4.73 18.84
C PHE A 513 4.01 4.59 20.35
N GLY A 514 2.96 4.79 21.15
CA GLY A 514 3.07 4.74 22.61
C GLY A 514 4.07 5.78 23.13
N ASP A 515 5.08 5.31 23.85
CA ASP A 515 6.20 6.06 24.42
C ASP A 515 7.42 6.09 23.49
N THR A 516 7.31 5.62 22.24
CA THR A 516 8.41 5.61 21.27
C THR A 516 8.10 6.52 20.09
N GLU A 517 9.02 7.40 19.75
CA GLU A 517 9.04 8.18 18.51
C GLU A 517 10.10 7.63 17.56
N LEU A 518 9.66 7.30 16.34
CA LEU A 518 10.54 7.02 15.22
C LEU A 518 10.91 8.34 14.56
N ARG A 519 12.19 8.51 14.23
CA ARG A 519 12.69 9.62 13.42
C ARG A 519 13.43 9.06 12.22
N PHE A 520 12.98 9.46 11.05
CA PHE A 520 13.60 9.15 9.77
C PHE A 520 14.27 10.41 9.24
N SER A 521 15.48 10.25 8.71
CA SER A 521 16.22 11.31 8.01
C SER A 521 16.81 10.75 6.71
N PRO A 522 17.05 11.59 5.70
CA PRO A 522 17.74 11.16 4.48
C PRO A 522 19.10 10.56 4.81
N GLY A 523 19.49 9.47 4.15
CA GLY A 523 20.81 8.89 4.30
C GLY A 523 21.92 9.84 3.82
N THR A 524 23.03 9.87 4.55
CA THR A 524 24.19 10.70 4.17
C THR A 524 24.79 10.23 2.84
N GLY A 525 24.55 10.98 1.76
CA GLY A 525 25.13 10.74 0.43
C GLY A 525 24.37 9.74 -0.46
N ASP A 526 23.26 9.20 0.01
CA ASP A 526 22.37 8.31 -0.75
C ASP A 526 20.90 8.68 -0.50
N PRO A 527 20.19 9.26 -1.49
CA PRO A 527 18.79 9.67 -1.35
C PRO A 527 17.80 8.49 -1.23
N THR A 528 18.24 7.26 -1.51
CA THR A 528 17.43 6.03 -1.36
C THR A 528 17.55 5.41 0.02
N ALA A 529 18.54 5.83 0.80
CA ALA A 529 18.75 5.36 2.17
C ALA A 529 17.95 6.21 3.19
N LEU A 530 17.58 5.56 4.29
CA LEU A 530 17.00 6.20 5.47
C LEU A 530 17.88 5.94 6.70
N GLU A 531 18.21 7.01 7.41
CA GLU A 531 18.70 6.93 8.78
C GLU A 531 17.49 6.89 9.73
N ILE A 532 17.47 5.92 10.66
CA ILE A 532 16.33 5.70 11.55
C ILE A 532 16.80 5.75 13.01
N GLU A 533 16.20 6.64 13.79
CA GLU A 533 16.37 6.72 15.24
C GLU A 533 15.08 6.34 15.96
N MET A 534 15.20 5.58 17.05
CA MET A 534 14.10 5.27 17.97
C MET A 534 14.34 5.97 19.30
N ILE A 535 13.39 6.80 19.73
CA ILE A 535 13.54 7.65 20.92
C ILE A 535 12.37 7.43 21.86
N LYS A 536 12.67 7.19 23.14
CA LYS A 536 11.66 7.14 24.20
C LYS A 536 11.25 8.57 24.58
N VAL A 537 9.95 8.87 24.58
CA VAL A 537 9.34 10.21 24.76
C VAL A 537 8.46 10.32 25.99
#